data_AF-A0A1X7T6V8-F1
#
_entry.id   AF-A0A1X7T6V8-F1
#
_cell.length_a   1.000
_cell.length_b   1.000
_cell.length_c   1.000
_cell.angle_alpha   90.00
_cell.angle_beta   90.00
_cell.angle_gamma   90.00
#
_symmetry.space_group_name_H-M   'P 1'
#
loop_
_entity.id
_entity.type
_entity.pdbx_description
1 polymer ?
#
loop_
_entity_poly.entity_id
_entity_poly.type
_entity_poly.pdbx_seq_one_letter_code
_entity_poly.pdbx_strand_id
1 'polypeptide(L)'
;MQLYSVFSLCPVEINFKSSIEQSLKCTVCHSTVNKYEEVLDLSLHFTTGSRNSLQELLEDYFKSETVEYKCHSCSNSSCTLSRKLSALPRVLILTLKRYSLNDRGSCDKNLDPVRIPRHLNLAPVSNPDPILSSPYNNKQDVLGQLMGKKLETVIAEKEISPQEK
;
A
#
# COMPACT_ATOMS: atom_id res chain seq x y z
N MET A 1 20.00 26.32 7.89
CA MET A 1 20.39 24.91 8.05
C MET A 1 19.58 24.08 7.08
N GLN A 2 20.13 23.81 5.89
CA GLN A 2 19.54 22.84 4.96
C GLN A 2 19.78 21.45 5.55
N LEU A 3 18.70 20.80 5.98
CA LEU A 3 18.75 19.40 6.39
C LEU A 3 18.94 18.58 5.12
N TYR A 4 20.12 17.98 5.01
CA TYR A 4 20.46 17.01 4.00
C TYR A 4 19.40 15.92 4.00
N SER A 5 18.60 15.89 2.94
CA SER A 5 17.90 14.67 2.54
C SER A 5 18.97 13.60 2.38
N VAL A 6 18.94 12.60 3.26
CA VAL A 6 19.76 11.40 3.09
C VAL A 6 19.17 10.70 1.87
N PHE A 7 19.67 11.07 0.69
CA PHE A 7 19.37 10.38 -0.54
C PHE A 7 19.99 8.99 -0.42
N SER A 8 19.16 8.01 -0.06
CA SER A 8 19.58 6.60 -0.09
C SER A 8 19.91 6.25 -1.53
N LEU A 9 21.18 5.95 -1.81
CA LEU A 9 21.65 5.43 -3.09
C LEU A 9 21.28 3.95 -3.29
N CYS A 10 20.60 3.34 -2.30
CA CYS A 10 20.17 1.96 -2.37
C CYS A 10 19.19 1.78 -3.54
N PRO A 11 19.53 0.97 -4.56
CA PRO A 11 18.64 0.76 -5.70
C PRO A 11 17.28 0.17 -5.29
N VAL A 12 17.23 -0.57 -4.17
CA VAL A 12 15.98 -1.09 -3.64
C VAL A 12 15.08 0.04 -3.16
N GLU A 13 15.61 0.94 -2.34
CA GLU A 13 14.83 2.05 -1.80
C GLU A 13 14.38 3.02 -2.90
N ILE A 14 15.27 3.35 -3.83
CA ILE A 14 14.98 4.30 -4.92
C ILE A 14 13.83 3.81 -5.80
N ASN A 15 13.72 2.50 -6.02
CA ASN A 15 12.76 1.96 -6.98
C ASN A 15 11.48 1.42 -6.33
N PHE A 16 11.57 0.79 -5.15
CA PHE A 16 10.47 0.02 -4.58
C PHE A 16 9.91 0.63 -3.29
N LYS A 17 10.65 1.53 -2.62
CA LYS A 17 10.17 2.12 -1.37
C LYS A 17 8.99 3.04 -1.61
N SER A 18 7.94 2.80 -0.84
CA SER A 18 6.76 3.63 -0.71
C SER A 18 6.63 4.09 0.73
N SER A 19 5.89 5.17 0.96
CA SER A 19 5.49 5.56 2.32
C SER A 19 3.97 5.60 2.41
N ILE A 20 3.44 5.04 3.50
CA ILE A 20 2.03 5.06 3.85
C ILE A 20 1.86 6.00 5.04
N GLU A 21 1.02 7.02 4.86
CA GLU A 21 0.50 7.80 5.97
C GLU A 21 -0.72 7.10 6.56
N GLN A 22 -0.70 6.91 7.87
CA GLN A 22 -1.77 6.34 8.68
C GLN A 22 -2.34 7.44 9.57
N SER A 23 -3.63 7.75 9.44
CA SER A 23 -4.31 8.75 10.27
C SER A 23 -5.27 8.08 11.23
N LEU A 24 -5.03 8.23 12.53
CA LEU A 24 -5.87 7.74 13.61
C LEU A 24 -6.71 8.89 14.14
N LYS A 25 -8.00 8.89 13.81
CA LYS A 25 -8.96 9.90 14.28
C LYS A 25 -9.84 9.33 15.38
N CYS A 26 -9.82 9.95 16.56
CA CYS A 26 -10.70 9.55 17.66
C CYS A 26 -12.18 9.70 17.25
N THR A 27 -12.99 8.68 17.55
CA THR A 27 -14.42 8.69 17.23
C THR A 27 -15.22 9.64 18.12
N VAL A 28 -14.68 10.04 19.28
CA VAL A 28 -15.36 10.88 20.28
C VAL A 28 -14.88 12.32 20.22
N CYS A 29 -13.59 12.58 20.44
CA CYS A 29 -13.06 13.95 20.51
C CYS A 29 -12.43 14.44 19.20
N HIS A 30 -12.37 13.57 18.19
CA HIS A 30 -11.84 13.87 16.85
C HIS A 30 -10.37 14.34 16.79
N SER A 31 -9.62 14.22 17.90
CA SER A 31 -8.17 14.36 17.86
C SER A 31 -7.58 13.35 16.88
N THR A 32 -6.57 13.79 16.15
CA THR A 32 -5.98 13.02 15.06
C THR A 32 -4.49 12.84 15.32
N VAL A 33 -4.00 11.62 15.13
CA VAL A 33 -2.58 11.27 15.21
C VAL A 33 -2.17 10.66 13.88
N ASN A 34 -1.15 11.22 13.24
CA ASN A 34 -0.60 10.67 12.00
C ASN A 34 0.68 9.89 12.29
N LYS A 35 0.82 8.74 11.61
CA LYS A 35 2.00 7.88 11.61
C LYS A 35 2.42 7.60 10.18
N TYR A 36 3.69 7.27 9.99
CA TYR A 36 4.25 6.95 8.69
C TYR A 36 4.90 5.58 8.75
N GLU A 37 4.68 4.80 7.70
CA GLU A 37 5.26 3.48 7.52
C GLU A 37 5.96 3.43 6.16
N GLU A 38 7.19 2.93 6.12
CA GLU A 38 7.90 2.67 4.87
C GLU A 38 7.72 1.20 4.48
N VAL A 39 7.34 0.95 3.23
CA VAL A 39 7.08 -0.40 2.71
C VAL A 39 7.75 -0.60 1.34
N LEU A 40 8.08 -1.84 1.01
CA LEU A 40 8.65 -2.21 -0.30
C LEU A 40 7.63 -2.90 -1.22
N ASP A 41 6.60 -3.51 -0.63
CA ASP A 41 5.50 -4.16 -1.33
C ASP A 41 4.18 -3.99 -0.56
N LEU A 42 3.06 -4.17 -1.25
CA LEU A 42 1.73 -4.23 -0.63
C LEU A 42 1.18 -5.64 -0.76
N SER A 43 0.94 -6.27 0.37
CA SER A 43 0.34 -7.60 0.43
C SER A 43 -1.18 -7.54 0.55
N LEU A 44 -1.86 -7.79 -0.57
CA LEU A 44 -3.31 -7.68 -0.72
C LEU A 44 -4.00 -8.98 -0.28
N HIS A 45 -5.02 -8.83 0.55
CA HIS A 45 -5.94 -9.89 0.93
C HIS A 45 -7.14 -9.91 -0.02
N PHE A 46 -7.76 -11.07 -0.22
CA PHE A 46 -9.03 -11.17 -0.93
C PHE A 46 -9.86 -12.35 -0.43
N THR A 47 -11.17 -12.19 -0.47
CA THR A 47 -12.13 -13.19 0.03
C THR A 47 -12.42 -14.24 -1.03
N THR A 48 -12.59 -15.48 -0.59
CA THR A 48 -13.02 -16.57 -1.47
C THR A 48 -14.45 -16.32 -2.00
N GLY A 49 -14.73 -16.78 -3.22
CA GLY A 49 -16.02 -16.64 -3.88
C GLY A 49 -16.30 -15.24 -4.45
N SER A 50 -15.35 -14.31 -4.37
CA SER A 50 -15.48 -12.96 -4.93
C SER A 50 -14.71 -12.80 -6.24
N ARG A 51 -15.31 -12.10 -7.21
CA ARG A 51 -14.66 -11.77 -8.48
C ARG A 51 -14.00 -10.40 -8.38
N ASN A 52 -12.90 -10.32 -7.66
CA ASN A 52 -12.19 -9.06 -7.47
C ASN A 52 -11.22 -8.79 -8.61
N SER A 53 -11.06 -7.51 -8.93
CA SER A 53 -9.96 -6.98 -9.70
C SER A 53 -8.85 -6.48 -8.79
N LEU A 54 -7.64 -6.41 -9.32
CA LEU A 54 -6.49 -5.87 -8.60
C LEU A 54 -6.73 -4.43 -8.10
N GLN A 55 -7.54 -3.65 -8.82
CA GLN A 55 -7.95 -2.30 -8.41
C GLN A 55 -8.81 -2.34 -7.15
N GLU A 56 -9.84 -3.19 -7.12
CA GLU A 56 -10.72 -3.33 -5.95
C GLU A 56 -9.94 -3.83 -4.73
N LEU A 57 -9.01 -4.77 -4.92
CA LEU A 57 -8.16 -5.27 -3.83
C LEU A 57 -7.22 -4.18 -3.28
N LEU A 58 -6.68 -3.34 -4.17
CA LEU A 58 -5.86 -2.21 -3.75
C LEU A 58 -6.70 -1.19 -2.98
N GLU A 59 -7.89 -0.85 -3.46
CA GLU A 59 -8.77 0.10 -2.77
C GLU A 59 -9.24 -0.44 -1.41
N ASP A 60 -9.53 -1.75 -1.31
CA ASP A 60 -9.90 -2.39 -0.04
C ASP A 60 -8.74 -2.38 0.97
N TYR A 61 -7.49 -2.56 0.51
CA TYR A 61 -6.31 -2.43 1.37
C TYR A 61 -6.20 -1.06 2.06
N PHE A 62 -6.61 0.02 1.37
CA PHE A 62 -6.58 1.39 1.89
C PHE A 62 -7.92 1.83 2.50
N LYS A 63 -8.90 0.94 2.59
CA LYS A 63 -10.20 1.24 3.17
C LYS A 63 -10.04 1.60 4.65
N SER A 64 -10.75 2.64 5.07
CA SER A 64 -10.77 3.02 6.48
C SER A 64 -11.44 1.96 7.32
N GLU A 65 -10.92 1.73 8.52
CA GLU A 65 -11.46 0.76 9.48
C GLU A 65 -11.49 1.34 10.89
N THR A 66 -12.34 0.78 11.74
CA THR A 66 -12.38 1.14 13.16
C THR A 66 -11.42 0.24 13.92
N VAL A 67 -10.49 0.84 14.64
CA VAL A 67 -9.47 0.13 15.42
C VAL A 67 -9.56 0.49 16.90
N GLU A 68 -9.05 -0.41 17.72
CA GLU A 68 -8.83 -0.13 19.14
C GLU A 68 -7.54 0.69 19.31
N TYR A 69 -7.68 1.95 19.73
CA TYR A 69 -6.56 2.84 20.03
C TYR A 69 -6.96 3.82 21.12
N LYS A 70 -6.18 3.84 22.22
CA LYS A 70 -6.44 4.72 23.37
C LYS A 70 -6.05 6.17 23.07
N CYS A 71 -7.05 7.02 22.92
CA CYS A 71 -6.88 8.45 22.70
C CYS A 71 -6.23 9.14 23.90
N HIS A 72 -5.16 9.91 23.68
CA HIS A 72 -4.49 10.66 24.75
C HIS A 72 -5.36 11.78 25.36
N SER A 73 -6.23 12.40 24.55
CA SER A 73 -7.06 13.54 24.99
C SER A 73 -8.28 13.15 25.83
N CYS A 74 -9.00 12.08 25.49
CA CYS A 74 -10.26 11.71 26.15
C CYS A 74 -10.29 10.27 26.70
N SER A 75 -9.18 9.52 26.58
CA SER A 75 -9.05 8.13 27.04
C SER A 75 -10.00 7.10 26.37
N ASN A 76 -10.79 7.50 25.37
CA ASN A 76 -11.59 6.56 24.57
C ASN A 76 -10.69 5.61 23.78
N SER A 77 -11.10 4.35 23.64
CA SER A 77 -10.32 3.31 22.95
C SER A 77 -10.74 3.05 21.50
N SER A 78 -11.60 3.87 20.91
CA SER A 78 -12.05 3.70 19.52
C SER A 78 -11.55 4.84 18.63
N CYS A 79 -10.90 4.49 17.53
CA CYS A 79 -10.45 5.41 16.50
C CYS A 79 -10.80 4.87 15.10
N THR A 80 -11.04 5.78 14.15
CA THR A 80 -11.04 5.45 12.73
C THR A 80 -9.61 5.56 12.22
N LEU A 81 -9.09 4.47 11.66
CA LEU A 81 -7.82 4.41 10.97
C LEU A 81 -8.07 4.56 9.47
N SER A 82 -7.47 5.57 8.86
CA SER A 82 -7.38 5.71 7.40
C SER A 82 -5.93 5.64 6.96
N ARG A 83 -5.70 5.14 5.73
CA ARG A 83 -4.37 4.99 5.16
C ARG A 83 -4.32 5.62 3.78
N LYS A 84 -3.19 6.21 3.42
CA LYS A 84 -2.92 6.73 2.08
C LYS A 84 -1.45 6.57 1.72
N LEU A 85 -1.16 6.37 0.44
CA LEU A 85 0.20 6.49 -0.07
C LEU A 85 0.62 7.95 -0.03
N SER A 86 1.60 8.27 0.81
CA SER A 86 2.23 9.58 0.93
C SER A 86 3.47 9.70 0.05
N ALA A 87 4.11 8.58 -0.28
CA ALA A 87 5.17 8.50 -1.28
C ALA A 87 4.97 7.29 -2.20
N LEU A 88 5.07 7.51 -3.51
CA LEU A 88 4.91 6.48 -4.54
C LEU A 88 6.26 5.91 -4.99
N PRO A 89 6.34 4.58 -5.17
CA PRO A 89 7.54 3.94 -5.70
C PRO A 89 7.57 4.12 -7.23
N ARG A 90 8.76 3.95 -7.83
CA ARG A 90 8.89 3.87 -9.29
C ARG A 90 8.34 2.55 -9.82
N VAL A 91 8.50 1.50 -9.04
CA VAL A 91 8.06 0.13 -9.33
C VAL A 91 7.26 -0.35 -8.13
N LEU A 92 5.94 -0.48 -8.30
CA LEU A 92 5.04 -0.96 -7.26
C LEU A 92 5.00 -2.50 -7.29
N ILE A 93 5.29 -3.13 -6.16
CA ILE A 93 5.15 -4.58 -5.97
C ILE A 93 3.84 -4.84 -5.23
N LEU A 94 2.96 -5.63 -5.84
CA LEU A 94 1.70 -6.08 -5.24
C LEU A 94 1.74 -7.60 -5.08
N THR A 95 1.62 -8.07 -3.84
CA THR A 95 1.62 -9.49 -3.50
C THR A 95 0.19 -9.93 -3.20
N LEU A 96 -0.34 -10.93 -3.90
CA LEU A 96 -1.63 -11.53 -3.57
C LEU A 96 -1.45 -12.60 -2.49
N LYS A 97 -2.04 -12.42 -1.32
CA LYS A 97 -2.03 -13.42 -0.24
C LYS A 97 -3.01 -14.56 -0.56
N ARG A 98 -2.58 -15.45 -1.46
CA ARG A 98 -3.35 -16.63 -1.86
C ARG A 98 -3.32 -17.76 -0.84
N TYR A 99 -2.44 -17.73 0.15
CA TYR A 99 -2.28 -18.81 1.11
C TYR A 99 -2.82 -18.39 2.47
N SER A 100 -3.70 -19.21 3.04
CA SER A 100 -4.24 -18.99 4.39
C SER A 100 -4.26 -20.30 5.18
N LEU A 101 -4.01 -20.21 6.48
CA LEU A 101 -4.24 -21.32 7.40
C LEU A 101 -5.74 -21.45 7.62
N ASN A 102 -6.27 -22.66 7.47
CA ASN A 102 -7.65 -22.97 7.83
C ASN A 102 -7.75 -23.41 9.30
N ASP A 103 -8.98 -23.55 9.78
CA ASP A 103 -9.27 -23.95 11.17
C ASP A 103 -8.74 -25.36 11.53
N ARG A 104 -8.40 -26.16 10.52
CA ARG A 104 -7.83 -27.51 10.68
C ARG A 104 -6.30 -27.50 10.70
N GLY A 105 -5.68 -26.32 10.59
CA GLY A 105 -4.22 -26.15 10.57
C GLY A 105 -3.56 -26.46 9.22
N SER A 106 -4.31 -26.72 8.15
CA SER A 106 -3.74 -26.87 6.81
C SER A 106 -3.69 -25.53 6.07
N CYS A 107 -2.75 -25.41 5.14
CA CYS A 107 -2.59 -24.22 4.31
C CYS A 107 -3.30 -24.42 2.97
N ASP A 108 -4.36 -23.64 2.75
CA ASP A 108 -5.15 -23.73 1.53
C ASP A 108 -4.75 -22.57 0.58
N LYS A 109 -4.56 -22.90 -0.70
CA LYS A 109 -4.32 -21.91 -1.76
C LYS A 109 -5.66 -21.47 -2.33
N ASN A 110 -5.98 -20.19 -2.19
CA ASN A 110 -7.08 -19.53 -2.88
C ASN A 110 -6.78 -19.42 -4.38
N LEU A 111 -7.52 -20.21 -5.16
CA LEU A 111 -7.43 -20.32 -6.62
C LEU A 111 -8.37 -19.35 -7.34
N ASP A 112 -9.13 -18.52 -6.62
CA ASP A 112 -10.07 -17.62 -7.27
C ASP A 112 -9.35 -16.64 -8.20
N PRO A 113 -9.93 -16.38 -9.39
CA PRO A 113 -9.32 -15.51 -10.37
C PRO A 113 -9.37 -14.06 -9.87
N VAL A 114 -8.23 -13.37 -10.00
CA VAL A 114 -8.14 -11.93 -9.77
C VAL A 114 -7.92 -11.25 -11.11
N ARG A 115 -8.83 -10.36 -11.50
CA ARG A 115 -8.71 -9.63 -12.78
C ARG A 115 -7.62 -8.57 -12.68
N ILE A 116 -6.56 -8.70 -13.47
CA ILE A 116 -5.46 -7.75 -13.51
C ILE A 116 -5.70 -6.75 -14.65
N PRO A 117 -6.04 -5.48 -14.37
CA PRO A 117 -6.19 -4.48 -15.42
C PRO A 117 -4.83 -4.10 -15.97
N ARG A 118 -4.81 -3.60 -17.22
CA ARG A 118 -3.58 -3.07 -17.82
C ARG A 118 -3.05 -1.85 -17.06
N HIS A 119 -3.92 -1.09 -16.40
CA HIS A 119 -3.59 0.11 -15.64
C HIS A 119 -4.27 0.12 -14.30
N LEU A 120 -3.53 0.60 -13.30
CA LEU A 120 -3.99 0.76 -11.93
C LEU A 120 -4.07 2.25 -11.61
N ASN A 121 -5.19 2.70 -11.05
CA ASN A 121 -5.37 4.07 -10.62
C ASN A 121 -4.98 4.20 -9.15
N LEU A 122 -3.88 4.91 -8.88
CA LEU A 122 -3.39 5.14 -7.52
C LEU A 122 -3.98 6.39 -6.87
N ALA A 123 -4.64 7.28 -7.63
CA ALA A 123 -5.20 8.52 -7.09
C ALA A 123 -6.20 8.30 -5.94
N PRO A 124 -7.10 7.29 -5.98
CA PRO A 124 -8.03 7.04 -4.88
C PRO A 124 -7.34 6.61 -3.58
N VAL A 125 -6.13 6.05 -3.66
CA VAL A 125 -5.39 5.49 -2.52
C VAL A 125 -4.17 6.32 -2.12
N SER A 126 -3.89 7.41 -2.84
CA SER A 126 -2.76 8.30 -2.59
C SER A 126 -3.22 9.63 -1.98
N ASN A 127 -2.29 10.34 -1.36
CA ASN A 127 -2.47 11.75 -1.03
C ASN A 127 -2.60 12.60 -2.31
N PRO A 128 -3.16 13.81 -2.24
CA PRO A 128 -3.31 14.68 -3.42
C PRO A 128 -1.99 14.98 -4.12
N ASP A 129 -0.92 15.18 -3.34
CA ASP A 129 0.43 15.47 -3.82
C ASP A 129 1.42 14.47 -3.20
N PRO A 130 1.42 13.20 -3.64
CA PRO A 130 2.32 12.21 -3.09
C PRO A 130 3.75 12.48 -3.56
N ILE A 131 4.72 12.21 -2.69
CA ILE A 131 6.14 12.31 -3.06
C ILE A 131 6.44 11.24 -4.10
N LEU A 132 6.92 11.65 -5.27
CA LEU A 132 7.36 10.72 -6.30
C LEU A 132 8.84 10.40 -6.09
N SER A 133 9.16 9.11 -5.98
CA SER A 133 10.56 8.67 -5.98
C SER A 133 11.20 8.96 -7.34
N SER A 134 12.25 9.77 -7.34
CA SER A 134 13.07 10.07 -8.52
C SER A 134 14.54 9.80 -8.23
N PRO A 135 15.25 9.03 -9.08
CA PRO A 135 16.69 8.90 -8.99
C PRO A 135 17.41 10.16 -9.53
N TYR A 136 16.70 11.05 -10.22
CA TYR A 136 17.25 12.24 -10.86
C TYR A 136 16.72 13.51 -10.17
N ASN A 137 17.64 14.39 -9.77
CA ASN A 137 17.39 15.50 -8.84
C ASN A 137 16.72 16.74 -9.47
N ASN A 138 16.17 16.65 -10.68
CA ASN A 138 15.70 17.81 -11.43
C ASN A 138 14.18 17.96 -11.33
N LYS A 139 13.74 18.89 -10.47
CA LYS A 139 12.34 19.32 -10.29
C LYS A 139 11.66 19.87 -11.55
N GLN A 140 12.38 20.03 -12.66
CA GLN A 140 11.87 20.60 -13.91
C GLN A 140 11.18 19.55 -14.82
N ASP A 141 11.40 18.25 -14.63
CA ASP A 141 10.83 17.21 -15.49
C ASP A 141 9.54 16.57 -14.96
N VAL A 142 9.13 16.89 -13.72
CA VAL A 142 8.05 16.15 -13.04
C VAL A 142 6.66 16.57 -13.54
N LEU A 143 6.46 17.85 -13.85
CA LEU A 143 5.16 18.36 -14.31
C LEU A 143 4.81 17.91 -15.75
N GLY A 144 5.83 17.67 -16.58
CA GLY A 144 5.66 17.13 -17.94
C GLY A 144 5.40 15.62 -18.01
N GLN A 145 5.69 14.87 -16.93
CA GLN A 145 5.48 13.42 -16.88
C GLN A 145 4.15 12.99 -16.25
N LEU A 146 3.50 13.90 -15.50
CA LEU A 146 2.23 13.64 -14.82
C LEU A 146 1.01 13.62 -15.76
N MET A 147 1.12 14.19 -16.96
CA MET A 147 0.08 14.08 -17.98
C MET A 147 0.36 12.89 -18.91
N GLY A 148 0.06 11.67 -18.45
CA GLY A 148 -0.14 10.52 -19.35
C GLY A 148 0.62 9.22 -19.05
N LYS A 149 1.36 9.07 -17.95
CA LYS A 149 2.06 7.80 -17.69
C LYS A 149 1.17 6.77 -16.98
N LYS A 150 0.61 5.90 -17.81
CA LYS A 150 0.13 4.55 -17.47
C LYS A 150 1.25 3.73 -16.83
N LEU A 151 1.08 3.28 -15.58
CA LEU A 151 1.87 2.16 -15.05
C LEU A 151 1.50 0.89 -15.84
N GLU A 152 2.50 0.19 -16.38
CA GLU A 152 2.34 -1.12 -16.99
C GLU A 152 2.65 -2.19 -15.93
N THR A 153 1.70 -3.08 -15.71
CA THR A 153 1.83 -4.17 -14.74
C THR A 153 2.79 -5.24 -15.28
N VAL A 154 3.90 -5.47 -14.58
CA VAL A 154 4.75 -6.65 -14.79
C VAL A 154 4.42 -7.64 -13.68
N ILE A 155 3.82 -8.77 -14.04
CA ILE A 155 3.44 -9.83 -13.10
C ILE A 155 4.63 -10.79 -12.95
N ALA A 156 5.15 -10.93 -11.74
CA ALA A 156 6.07 -12.01 -11.39
C ALA A 156 5.31 -13.00 -10.50
N GLU A 157 4.96 -14.17 -11.04
CA GLU A 157 4.40 -15.26 -10.25
C GLU A 157 5.55 -16.02 -9.59
N LYS A 158 5.57 -16.10 -8.26
CA LYS A 158 6.48 -16.99 -7.53
C LYS A 158 5.67 -18.15 -6.99
N GLU A 159 5.76 -19.30 -7.65
CA GLU A 159 5.23 -20.55 -7.11
C GLU A 159 6.13 -21.00 -5.96
N ILE A 160 5.54 -21.14 -4.77
CA ILE A 160 6.20 -21.80 -3.65
C ILE A 160 5.81 -23.27 -3.74
N SER A 161 6.76 -24.11 -4.13
CA SER A 161 6.60 -25.56 -4.16
C SER A 161 6.25 -26.07 -2.75
N PRO A 162 5.26 -26.97 -2.59
CA PRO A 162 5.02 -27.62 -1.31
C PRO A 162 6.26 -28.45 -0.96
N GLN A 163 6.90 -28.15 0.17
CA GLN A 163 7.88 -29.06 0.73
C GLN A 163 7.13 -30.23 1.37
N GLU A 164 7.36 -31.43 0.84
CA GLU A 164 6.92 -32.70 1.41
C GLU A 164 7.47 -32.86 2.84
N LYS A 165 6.56 -33.10 3.80
CA LYS A 165 6.85 -33.78 5.06
C LYS A 165 5.67 -34.66 5.43
#